data_AF-A0A2N6C3N9-F1
#
_entry.id   AF-A0A2N6C3N9-F1
#
_cell.length_a   1.000
_cell.length_b   1.000
_cell.length_c   1.000
_cell.angle_alpha   90.00
_cell.angle_beta   90.00
_cell.angle_gamma   90.00
#
_symmetry.space_group_name_H-M   'P 1'
#
loop_
_entity.id
_entity.type
_entity.pdbx_description
1 polymer ?
#
loop_
_entity_poly.entity_id
_entity_poly.type
_entity_poly.pdbx_seq_one_letter_code
_entity_poly.pdbx_strand_id
1 'polypeptide(L)'
;MPKLIKHSRLLSYFMIFISLIFTGCAAQTSGTGPGRTMALEESYKYKIEKIEISEAKEYEVDVKEILRKSLNKALSDKDLLWDGSPSKKYYGISMRIIEYDMGNAFKRWLLPTYGSTILNVHTDVIDLEKNEIVTYMEHKQTIAAGGLYSVGAWKYIFDYVAKDVAIDLERKYSGSGEGFFIQLDPWLEKETEAPKVKVVKNIHLGPFYDTRLEINRIGERKAAFNVSMGDIYTNRDVSVYLREALQNELLASGNSLFDDKFDITVTGDLLKFWIWTNTTTLYWDIIGEIELNLTVSNQKTDKTTNKVYKAKSESRAYVWPTEKLVSSVVSETVKSLMYEIRKDSIWDTF
;
A
#
# COMPACT_ATOMS: atom_id res chain seq x y z
N MET A 1 21.14 74.26 -34.55
CA MET A 1 20.53 74.51 -33.22
C MET A 1 19.04 74.68 -33.43
N PRO A 2 18.12 74.00 -32.72
CA PRO A 2 18.15 73.70 -31.28
C PRO A 2 17.83 72.24 -30.84
N LYS A 3 18.38 71.93 -29.66
CA LYS A 3 17.94 71.13 -28.48
C LYS A 3 17.19 69.78 -28.60
N LEU A 4 17.91 68.76 -28.10
CA LEU A 4 17.48 67.60 -27.32
C LEU A 4 16.24 67.82 -26.42
N ILE A 5 15.35 66.84 -26.39
CA ILE A 5 14.63 66.43 -25.17
C ILE A 5 14.74 64.91 -25.01
N LYS A 6 15.32 64.51 -23.88
CA LYS A 6 15.50 63.13 -23.38
C LYS A 6 14.15 62.55 -22.95
N HIS A 7 13.75 61.42 -23.55
CA HIS A 7 12.78 60.51 -22.94
C HIS A 7 13.48 59.20 -22.54
N SER A 8 14.46 59.28 -21.63
CA SER A 8 15.00 58.11 -20.92
C SER A 8 14.71 58.24 -19.44
N ARG A 9 13.46 57.93 -19.04
CA ARG A 9 13.05 57.77 -17.63
C ARG A 9 11.62 57.25 -17.44
N LEU A 10 10.95 56.77 -18.50
CA LEU A 10 9.59 56.21 -18.39
C LEU A 10 9.56 54.66 -18.41
N LEU A 11 10.66 53.99 -18.77
CA LEU A 11 10.72 52.52 -18.79
C LEU A 11 11.14 51.87 -17.47
N SER A 12 11.65 52.63 -16.49
CA SER A 12 12.11 52.07 -15.20
C SER A 12 11.03 51.95 -14.14
N TYR A 13 9.83 52.50 -14.35
CA TYR A 13 8.74 52.42 -13.37
C TYR A 13 7.72 51.31 -13.66
N PHE A 14 7.76 50.67 -14.83
CA PHE A 14 6.89 49.53 -15.16
C PHE A 14 7.45 48.17 -14.72
N MET A 15 8.70 48.13 -14.23
CA MET A 15 9.38 46.89 -13.84
C MET A 15 9.57 46.72 -12.32
N ILE A 16 8.96 47.59 -11.50
CA ILE A 16 9.07 47.56 -10.02
C ILE A 16 7.70 47.33 -9.34
N PHE A 17 6.61 47.20 -10.10
CA PHE A 17 5.26 46.97 -9.54
C PHE A 17 4.77 45.51 -9.62
N ILE A 18 5.59 44.60 -10.18
CA ILE A 18 5.29 43.14 -10.31
C ILE A 18 6.25 42.32 -9.44
N SER A 19 6.44 42.72 -8.17
CA SER A 19 7.25 41.94 -7.21
C SER A 19 6.69 41.90 -5.78
N LEU A 20 5.46 42.36 -5.56
CA LEU A 20 4.88 42.53 -4.21
C LEU A 20 3.56 41.78 -3.97
N ILE A 21 3.27 40.72 -4.73
CA ILE A 21 2.11 39.84 -4.46
C ILE A 21 2.52 38.37 -4.51
N PHE A 22 3.47 37.94 -3.67
CA PHE A 22 3.60 36.53 -3.25
C PHE A 22 4.31 36.44 -1.89
N THR A 23 3.86 37.21 -0.90
CA THR A 23 4.06 36.86 0.52
C THR A 23 2.79 36.18 1.03
N GLY A 24 2.50 35.01 0.47
CA GLY A 24 1.61 34.05 1.10
C GLY A 24 2.31 33.48 2.32
N CYS A 25 2.15 34.13 3.47
CA CYS A 25 2.39 33.48 4.75
C CYS A 25 1.23 32.50 4.96
N ALA A 26 1.29 31.36 4.28
CA ALA A 26 0.49 30.22 4.67
C ALA A 26 1.07 29.76 6.01
N ALA A 27 0.38 30.10 7.09
CA ALA A 27 0.51 29.36 8.34
C ALA A 27 0.04 27.93 8.04
N GLN A 28 0.97 27.09 7.56
CA GLN A 28 0.82 25.66 7.73
C GLN A 28 0.84 25.44 9.24
N THR A 29 -0.30 25.02 9.79
CA THR A 29 -0.32 24.25 11.01
C THR A 29 0.35 22.92 10.70
N SER A 30 1.68 22.91 10.59
CA SER A 30 2.47 21.73 10.78
C SER A 30 2.29 21.35 12.25
N GLY A 31 1.39 20.40 12.49
CA GLY A 31 1.31 19.69 13.76
C GLY A 31 2.65 19.00 13.98
N THR A 32 3.53 19.65 14.73
CA THR A 32 4.76 19.10 15.27
C THR A 32 4.41 18.21 16.46
N GLY A 33 4.67 16.90 16.33
CA GLY A 33 4.65 16.01 17.50
C GLY A 33 4.85 14.54 17.13
N PRO A 34 5.86 13.85 17.69
CA PRO A 34 6.26 12.49 17.31
C PRO A 34 5.28 11.43 17.82
N GLY A 35 5.34 10.25 17.19
CA GLY A 35 4.50 9.09 17.45
C GLY A 35 4.31 8.77 18.92
N ARG A 36 3.12 9.09 19.43
CA ARG A 36 2.50 8.28 20.47
C ARG A 36 1.57 7.29 19.78
N THR A 37 2.16 6.24 19.21
CA THR A 37 1.43 4.98 19.05
C THR A 37 1.23 4.45 20.46
N MET A 38 0.17 4.85 21.15
CA MET A 38 -0.21 4.13 22.37
C MET A 38 -0.63 2.72 21.94
N ALA A 39 -0.06 1.71 22.59
CA ALA A 39 -0.57 0.35 22.47
C ALA A 39 -2.05 0.39 22.86
N LEU A 40 -2.92 -0.15 22.01
CA LEU A 40 -4.35 -0.16 22.24
C LEU A 40 -4.66 -1.25 23.26
N GLU A 41 -5.60 -1.01 24.18
CA GLU A 41 -5.90 -1.98 25.22
C GLU A 41 -6.54 -3.26 24.65
N GLU A 42 -6.02 -4.43 25.06
CA GLU A 42 -6.41 -5.78 24.60
C GLU A 42 -7.87 -6.19 24.89
N SER A 43 -8.70 -5.32 25.44
CA SER A 43 -10.13 -5.61 25.63
C SER A 43 -11.05 -4.69 24.82
N TYR A 44 -10.48 -3.70 24.13
CA TYR A 44 -11.28 -2.69 23.44
C TYR A 44 -11.73 -3.20 22.08
N LYS A 45 -13.03 -3.09 21.84
CA LYS A 45 -13.62 -3.25 20.51
C LYS A 45 -13.68 -1.89 19.82
N TYR A 46 -14.10 -1.86 18.56
CA TYR A 46 -14.18 -0.63 17.79
C TYR A 46 -15.59 -0.34 17.31
N LYS A 47 -16.00 0.92 17.42
CA LYS A 47 -17.25 1.44 16.90
C LYS A 47 -16.97 2.43 15.78
N ILE A 48 -17.59 2.23 14.62
CA ILE A 48 -17.47 3.16 13.49
C ILE A 48 -18.34 4.40 13.77
N GLU A 49 -17.70 5.49 14.18
CA GLU A 49 -18.37 6.76 14.44
C GLU A 49 -18.76 7.42 13.12
N LYS A 50 -17.76 7.82 12.33
CA LYS A 50 -17.98 8.61 11.11
C LYS A 50 -17.10 8.16 9.96
N ILE A 51 -17.64 8.34 8.76
CA ILE A 51 -16.90 8.22 7.50
C ILE A 51 -17.23 9.47 6.69
N GLU A 52 -16.20 10.24 6.37
CA GLU A 52 -16.30 11.52 5.66
C GLU A 52 -15.48 11.46 4.37
N ILE A 53 -15.74 12.40 3.46
CA ILE A 53 -14.97 12.60 2.24
C ILE A 53 -14.27 13.95 2.39
N SER A 54 -12.95 13.99 2.21
CA SER A 54 -12.16 15.21 2.40
C SER A 54 -12.45 16.27 1.32
N GLU A 55 -12.79 15.82 0.12
CA GLU A 55 -13.19 16.70 -0.98
C GLU A 55 -14.72 16.76 -1.08
N ALA A 56 -15.26 17.94 -1.41
CA ALA A 56 -16.67 18.12 -1.77
C ALA A 56 -16.96 17.55 -3.17
N LYS A 57 -16.63 16.28 -3.37
CA LYS A 57 -16.82 15.56 -4.62
C LYS A 57 -18.02 14.63 -4.46
N GLU A 58 -19.03 14.85 -5.29
CA GLU A 58 -20.14 13.92 -5.39
C GLU A 58 -19.72 12.73 -6.26
N TYR A 59 -19.95 11.54 -5.73
CA TYR A 59 -19.73 10.29 -6.45
C TYR A 59 -21.08 9.71 -6.83
N GLU A 60 -21.18 9.09 -8.00
CA GLU A 60 -22.42 8.42 -8.46
C GLU A 60 -22.85 7.26 -7.54
N VAL A 61 -21.94 6.78 -6.70
CA VAL A 61 -22.13 5.71 -5.74
C VAL A 61 -21.87 6.21 -4.33
N ASP A 62 -22.60 5.68 -3.35
CA ASP A 62 -22.42 6.03 -1.94
C ASP A 62 -21.14 5.38 -1.39
N VAL A 63 -20.00 6.00 -1.66
CA VAL A 63 -18.68 5.53 -1.25
C VAL A 63 -18.54 5.42 0.27
N LYS A 64 -19.27 6.25 1.04
CA LYS A 64 -19.26 6.21 2.51
C LYS A 64 -19.93 4.95 3.01
N GLU A 65 -21.09 4.63 2.46
CA GLU A 65 -21.84 3.44 2.86
C GLU A 65 -21.13 2.15 2.43
N ILE A 66 -20.50 2.15 1.24
CA ILE A 66 -19.69 1.01 0.79
C ILE A 66 -18.51 0.79 1.74
N LEU A 67 -17.72 1.84 2.04
CA LEU A 67 -16.61 1.72 2.98
C LEU A 67 -17.06 1.30 4.37
N ARG A 68 -18.19 1.83 4.87
CA ARG A 68 -18.78 1.45 6.16
C ARG A 68 -19.13 -0.03 6.20
N LYS A 69 -19.73 -0.57 5.14
CA LYS A 69 -20.06 -2.00 5.04
C LYS A 69 -18.81 -2.87 5.02
N SER A 70 -17.83 -2.51 4.19
CA SER A 70 -16.55 -3.23 4.10
C SER A 70 -15.81 -3.22 5.44
N LEU A 71 -15.76 -2.08 6.13
CA LEU A 71 -15.11 -1.97 7.44
C LEU A 71 -15.85 -2.76 8.53
N ASN A 72 -17.18 -2.67 8.60
CA ASN A 72 -17.96 -3.49 9.54
C ASN A 72 -17.67 -4.98 9.33
N LYS A 73 -17.65 -5.43 8.07
CA LYS A 73 -17.33 -6.82 7.74
C LYS A 73 -15.91 -7.19 8.20
N ALA A 74 -14.91 -6.39 7.85
CA ALA A 74 -13.51 -6.67 8.19
C ALA A 74 -13.27 -6.69 9.71
N LEU A 75 -13.87 -5.76 10.46
CA LEU A 75 -13.80 -5.75 11.92
C LEU A 75 -14.54 -6.94 12.53
N SER A 76 -15.70 -7.31 11.99
CA SER A 76 -16.47 -8.46 12.48
C SER A 76 -15.73 -9.78 12.23
N ASP A 77 -15.11 -9.94 11.05
CA ASP A 77 -14.35 -11.15 10.69
C ASP A 77 -13.18 -11.40 11.67
N LYS A 78 -12.66 -10.34 12.30
CA LYS A 78 -11.56 -10.39 13.28
C LYS A 78 -12.01 -10.31 14.74
N ASP A 79 -13.32 -10.37 15.01
CA ASP A 79 -13.88 -10.11 16.35
C ASP A 79 -13.35 -8.79 16.96
N LEU A 80 -13.31 -7.72 16.17
CA LEU A 80 -12.90 -6.38 16.63
C LEU A 80 -14.08 -5.42 16.73
N LEU A 81 -15.21 -5.74 16.11
CA LEU A 81 -16.39 -4.86 16.10
C LEU A 81 -17.07 -4.81 17.46
N TRP A 82 -17.42 -3.61 17.92
CA TRP A 82 -18.22 -3.44 19.14
C TRP A 82 -19.66 -3.87 18.89
N ASP A 83 -20.14 -4.76 19.76
CA ASP A 83 -21.45 -5.42 19.67
C ASP A 83 -22.60 -4.61 20.31
N GLY A 84 -22.31 -3.41 20.81
CA GLY A 84 -23.29 -2.60 21.56
C GLY A 84 -23.32 -2.90 23.05
N SER A 85 -22.47 -3.80 23.55
CA SER A 85 -22.46 -4.17 24.97
C SER A 85 -21.93 -3.02 25.83
N PRO A 86 -22.69 -2.56 26.85
CA PRO A 86 -22.26 -1.48 27.74
C PRO A 86 -21.13 -1.87 28.69
N SER A 87 -20.83 -3.17 28.83
CA SER A 87 -19.77 -3.66 29.72
C SER A 87 -18.40 -3.74 29.06
N LYS A 88 -18.32 -3.61 27.73
CA LYS A 88 -17.05 -3.65 26.98
C LYS A 88 -16.64 -2.22 26.63
N LYS A 89 -15.45 -1.83 27.05
CA LYS A 89 -14.85 -0.56 26.59
C LYS A 89 -14.56 -0.64 25.09
N TYR A 90 -14.62 0.50 24.41
CA TYR A 90 -14.44 0.55 22.97
C TYR A 90 -13.82 1.87 22.51
N TYR A 91 -13.09 1.82 21.40
CA TYR A 91 -12.59 3.00 20.71
C TYR A 91 -13.54 3.41 19.57
N GLY A 92 -13.62 4.70 19.30
CA GLY A 92 -14.26 5.23 18.11
C GLY A 92 -13.32 5.17 16.91
N ILE A 93 -13.82 4.77 15.75
CA ILE A 93 -13.12 4.89 14.47
C ILE A 93 -13.78 5.98 13.65
N SER A 94 -12.98 6.92 13.19
CA SER A 94 -13.36 7.97 12.26
C SER A 94 -12.51 7.86 11.00
N MET A 95 -13.13 7.67 9.84
CA MET A 95 -12.42 7.60 8.56
C MET A 95 -12.67 8.84 7.70
N ARG A 96 -11.65 9.25 6.96
CA ARG A 96 -11.73 10.27 5.92
C ARG A 96 -11.18 9.71 4.62
N ILE A 97 -12.01 9.68 3.59
CA ILE A 97 -11.58 9.37 2.22
C ILE A 97 -10.81 10.59 1.71
N ILE A 98 -9.49 10.46 1.63
CA ILE A 98 -8.57 11.51 1.17
C ILE A 98 -8.58 11.58 -0.34
N GLU A 99 -8.54 10.42 -1.00
CA GLU A 99 -8.49 10.31 -2.46
C GLU A 99 -9.37 9.15 -2.89
N TYR A 100 -10.28 9.37 -3.83
CA TYR A 100 -10.97 8.29 -4.52
C TYR A 100 -11.17 8.63 -6.00
N ASP A 101 -10.66 7.74 -6.86
CA ASP A 101 -10.91 7.73 -8.29
C ASP A 101 -11.42 6.33 -8.66
N MET A 102 -12.63 6.26 -9.21
CA MET A 102 -13.23 5.01 -9.70
C MET A 102 -12.48 4.47 -10.93
N GLY A 103 -11.72 5.32 -11.63
CA GLY A 103 -11.09 5.04 -12.91
C GLY A 103 -12.12 4.99 -14.04
N ASN A 104 -11.74 5.37 -15.27
CA ASN A 104 -12.66 5.36 -16.42
C ASN A 104 -12.26 4.26 -17.43
N ALA A 105 -13.19 3.37 -17.77
CA ALA A 105 -12.97 2.28 -18.75
C ALA A 105 -12.62 2.79 -20.16
N PHE A 106 -13.14 3.96 -20.58
CA PHE A 106 -12.85 4.57 -21.87
C PHE A 106 -11.45 5.21 -21.90
N LYS A 107 -11.01 5.84 -20.80
CA LYS A 107 -9.63 6.36 -20.68
C LYS A 107 -8.59 5.23 -20.69
N ARG A 108 -8.94 4.06 -20.14
CA ARG A 108 -8.11 2.85 -20.14
C ARG A 108 -7.89 2.23 -21.53
N TRP A 109 -8.85 2.37 -22.46
CA TRP A 109 -8.65 1.97 -23.85
C TRP A 109 -7.67 2.89 -24.59
N LEU A 110 -7.73 4.20 -24.30
CA LEU A 110 -6.90 5.20 -24.96
C LEU A 110 -5.47 5.27 -24.38
N LEU A 111 -5.31 5.03 -23.07
CA LEU A 111 -4.03 5.01 -22.35
C LEU A 111 -4.09 3.96 -21.22
N PRO A 112 -3.38 2.81 -21.34
CA PRO A 112 -3.39 1.73 -20.34
C PRO A 112 -3.02 2.16 -18.92
N THR A 113 -2.25 3.25 -18.79
CA THR A 113 -1.79 3.84 -17.53
C THR A 113 -2.77 4.84 -16.90
N TYR A 114 -3.88 5.15 -17.57
CA TYR A 114 -4.88 6.13 -17.13
C TYR A 114 -6.22 5.44 -16.84
N GLY A 115 -6.50 5.21 -15.55
CA GLY A 115 -7.79 4.72 -15.08
C GLY A 115 -7.74 3.56 -14.09
N SER A 116 -6.66 3.42 -13.32
CA SER A 116 -6.69 2.60 -12.10
C SER A 116 -7.75 3.13 -11.13
N THR A 117 -8.33 2.23 -10.36
CA THR A 117 -9.14 2.63 -9.21
C THR A 117 -8.18 2.89 -8.05
N ILE A 118 -8.27 4.07 -7.43
CA ILE A 118 -7.42 4.46 -6.30
C ILE A 118 -8.33 4.78 -5.12
N LEU A 119 -7.97 4.32 -3.94
CA LEU A 119 -8.62 4.69 -2.69
C LEU A 119 -7.55 4.98 -1.64
N ASN A 120 -7.51 6.20 -1.11
CA ASN A 120 -6.70 6.59 0.03
C ASN A 120 -7.62 7.01 1.19
N VAL A 121 -7.43 6.38 2.35
CA VAL A 121 -8.23 6.61 3.54
C VAL A 121 -7.32 6.90 4.72
N HIS A 122 -7.62 8.00 5.41
CA HIS A 122 -7.07 8.32 6.71
C HIS A 122 -8.04 7.86 7.81
N THR A 123 -7.53 7.21 8.84
CA THR A 123 -8.31 6.62 9.93
C THR A 123 -7.80 7.14 11.25
N ASP A 124 -8.67 7.81 12.01
CA ASP A 124 -8.44 8.22 13.38
C ASP A 124 -9.05 7.20 14.34
N VAL A 125 -8.28 6.78 15.34
CA VAL A 125 -8.75 5.98 16.47
C VAL A 125 -8.88 6.91 17.67
N ILE A 126 -10.07 6.92 18.27
CA ILE A 126 -10.49 7.91 19.26
C ILE A 126 -10.82 7.20 20.57
N ASP A 127 -10.21 7.62 21.67
CA ASP A 127 -10.68 7.30 23.02
C ASP A 127 -11.92 8.17 23.29
N LEU A 128 -13.09 7.54 23.27
CA LEU A 128 -14.37 8.23 23.42
C LEU A 128 -14.63 8.69 24.86
N GLU A 129 -13.94 8.15 25.85
CA GLU A 129 -14.04 8.63 27.24
C GLU A 129 -13.32 9.96 27.39
N LYS A 130 -12.16 10.12 26.72
CA LYS A 130 -11.34 11.34 26.76
C LYS A 130 -11.61 12.32 25.62
N ASN A 131 -12.30 11.86 24.58
CA ASN A 131 -12.46 12.56 23.30
C ASN A 131 -11.12 12.97 22.67
N GLU A 132 -10.14 12.05 22.70
CA GLU A 132 -8.79 12.26 22.18
C GLU A 132 -8.45 11.24 21.09
N ILE A 133 -7.73 11.68 20.05
CA ILE A 133 -7.18 10.77 19.05
C ILE A 133 -5.98 10.04 19.69
N VAL A 134 -6.08 8.72 19.83
CA VAL A 134 -5.03 7.89 20.43
C VAL A 134 -3.99 7.42 19.39
N THR A 135 -4.41 7.23 18.14
CA THR A 135 -3.54 6.93 17.00
C THR A 135 -4.28 7.27 15.72
N TYR A 136 -3.53 7.46 14.63
CA TYR A 136 -4.08 7.51 13.29
C TYR A 136 -3.33 6.54 12.37
N MET A 137 -3.92 6.25 11.21
CA MET A 137 -3.40 5.33 10.20
C MET A 137 -3.79 5.85 8.81
N GLU A 138 -2.93 5.71 7.82
CA GLU A 138 -3.25 6.05 6.43
C GLU A 138 -3.09 4.80 5.57
N HIS A 139 -4.10 4.47 4.78
CA HIS A 139 -4.15 3.28 3.96
C HIS A 139 -4.52 3.66 2.54
N LYS A 140 -3.61 3.41 1.61
CA LYS A 140 -3.80 3.64 0.19
C LYS A 140 -3.80 2.31 -0.54
N GLN A 141 -4.75 2.14 -1.45
CA GLN A 141 -4.86 1.00 -2.33
C GLN A 141 -5.04 1.45 -3.77
N THR A 142 -4.58 0.61 -4.71
CA THR A 142 -4.72 0.86 -6.15
C THR A 142 -5.01 -0.45 -6.88
N ILE A 143 -6.09 -0.50 -7.66
CA ILE A 143 -6.45 -1.62 -8.53
C ILE A 143 -6.30 -1.19 -9.98
N ALA A 144 -5.32 -1.76 -10.67
CA ALA A 144 -5.23 -1.68 -12.13
C ALA A 144 -6.19 -2.72 -12.74
N ALA A 145 -7.41 -2.30 -13.07
CA ALA A 145 -8.38 -3.16 -13.77
C ALA A 145 -8.38 -2.82 -15.27
N GLY A 146 -7.92 -3.76 -16.10
CA GLY A 146 -7.93 -3.70 -17.57
C GLY A 146 -9.02 -4.59 -18.18
N GLY A 147 -9.56 -4.21 -19.34
CA GLY A 147 -10.53 -5.01 -20.11
C GLY A 147 -12.00 -4.78 -19.76
N LEU A 148 -12.86 -4.96 -20.77
CA LEU A 148 -14.31 -4.68 -20.88
C LEU A 148 -15.27 -5.23 -19.78
N TYR A 149 -14.77 -5.73 -18.64
CA TYR A 149 -15.57 -6.42 -17.61
C TYR A 149 -15.41 -5.90 -16.17
N SER A 150 -14.83 -4.72 -15.97
CA SER A 150 -14.67 -4.10 -14.63
C SER A 150 -15.94 -3.46 -14.04
N VAL A 151 -17.14 -3.93 -14.42
CA VAL A 151 -18.41 -3.48 -13.81
C VAL A 151 -18.52 -4.09 -12.41
N GLY A 152 -18.02 -3.37 -11.40
CA GLY A 152 -18.08 -3.76 -9.99
C GLY A 152 -16.74 -4.09 -9.34
N ALA A 153 -15.66 -4.30 -10.13
CA ALA A 153 -14.32 -4.58 -9.60
C ALA A 153 -13.76 -3.43 -8.75
N TRP A 154 -14.17 -2.20 -9.03
CA TRP A 154 -13.85 -1.02 -8.23
C TRP A 154 -14.34 -1.14 -6.77
N LYS A 155 -15.35 -1.97 -6.49
CA LYS A 155 -15.87 -2.16 -5.12
C LYS A 155 -14.88 -2.90 -4.23
N TYR A 156 -14.08 -3.82 -4.78
CA TYR A 156 -13.13 -4.62 -4.01
C TYR A 156 -12.04 -3.77 -3.36
N ILE A 157 -11.76 -2.57 -3.88
CA ILE A 157 -10.78 -1.68 -3.27
C ILE A 157 -11.18 -1.26 -1.85
N PHE A 158 -12.48 -1.10 -1.59
CA PHE A 158 -13.02 -0.78 -0.27
C PHE A 158 -12.83 -1.95 0.69
N ASP A 159 -13.03 -3.18 0.20
CA ASP A 159 -12.80 -4.40 0.99
C ASP A 159 -11.31 -4.56 1.34
N TYR A 160 -10.39 -4.25 0.42
CA TYR A 160 -8.96 -4.30 0.70
C TYR A 160 -8.53 -3.26 1.73
N VAL A 161 -8.92 -1.99 1.55
CA VAL A 161 -8.62 -0.95 2.54
C VAL A 161 -9.21 -1.27 3.91
N ALA A 162 -10.46 -1.75 3.95
CA ALA A 162 -11.11 -2.14 5.20
C ALA A 162 -10.39 -3.29 5.92
N LYS A 163 -9.94 -4.30 5.16
CA LYS A 163 -9.15 -5.42 5.71
C LYS A 163 -7.82 -4.93 6.27
N ASP A 164 -7.11 -4.06 5.55
CA ASP A 164 -5.85 -3.49 6.03
C ASP A 164 -6.06 -2.71 7.34
N VAL A 165 -7.13 -1.89 7.42
CA VAL A 165 -7.46 -1.15 8.66
C VAL A 165 -7.72 -2.12 9.81
N ALA A 166 -8.52 -3.17 9.58
CA ALA A 166 -8.81 -4.15 10.62
C ALA A 166 -7.55 -4.94 11.06
N ILE A 167 -6.64 -5.24 10.13
CA ILE A 167 -5.35 -5.87 10.43
C ILE A 167 -4.47 -4.93 11.27
N ASP A 168 -4.36 -3.65 10.90
CA ASP A 168 -3.53 -2.69 11.64
C ASP A 168 -4.08 -2.48 13.07
N LEU A 169 -5.41 -2.44 13.23
CA LEU A 169 -6.05 -2.38 14.55
C LEU A 169 -5.85 -3.63 15.41
N GLU A 170 -5.95 -4.83 14.82
CA GLU A 170 -5.65 -6.10 15.50
C GLU A 170 -4.18 -6.18 15.96
N ARG A 171 -3.27 -5.67 15.14
CA ARG A 171 -1.83 -5.70 15.42
C ARG A 171 -1.44 -4.66 16.47
N LYS A 172 -2.03 -3.47 16.43
CA LYS A 172 -1.88 -2.44 17.48
C LYS A 172 -2.53 -2.84 18.81
N TYR A 173 -3.52 -3.74 18.78
CA TYR A 173 -4.10 -4.42 19.94
C TYR A 173 -3.15 -5.45 20.56
N SER A 174 -2.44 -6.24 19.75
CA SER A 174 -1.71 -7.43 20.21
C SER A 174 -0.40 -7.15 20.99
N GLY A 175 -0.17 -5.89 21.42
CA GLY A 175 0.80 -5.56 22.46
C GLY A 175 2.25 -6.02 22.29
N SER A 176 2.71 -6.46 21.12
CA SER A 176 4.01 -7.13 21.01
C SER A 176 5.16 -6.16 20.75
N GLY A 177 5.61 -5.53 21.85
CA GLY A 177 7.02 -5.31 22.22
C GLY A 177 7.98 -4.68 21.21
N GLU A 178 8.52 -3.50 21.55
CA GLU A 178 9.74 -2.86 20.99
C GLU A 178 9.89 -2.80 19.44
N GLY A 179 8.86 -3.13 18.68
CA GLY A 179 8.89 -3.22 17.23
C GLY A 179 8.40 -1.96 16.52
N PHE A 180 8.39 -2.00 15.18
CA PHE A 180 7.76 -0.96 14.36
C PHE A 180 7.11 -1.56 13.12
N PHE A 181 6.20 -0.78 12.54
CA PHE A 181 5.49 -1.15 11.33
C PHE A 181 6.20 -0.54 10.14
N ILE A 182 6.36 -1.30 9.06
CA ILE A 182 6.63 -0.74 7.75
C ILE A 182 5.32 -0.54 7.01
N GLN A 183 5.21 0.63 6.38
CA GLN A 183 4.20 0.87 5.38
C GLN A 183 4.60 0.21 4.05
N LEU A 184 3.80 -0.76 3.60
CA LEU A 184 3.93 -1.34 2.26
C LEU A 184 3.04 -0.53 1.30
N ASP A 185 3.65 0.46 0.65
CA ASP A 185 2.96 1.28 -0.35
C ASP A 185 2.48 0.44 -1.53
N PRO A 186 1.33 0.77 -2.15
CA PRO A 186 0.85 0.08 -3.35
C PRO A 186 1.91 0.00 -4.44
N TRP A 187 2.06 -1.17 -5.03
CA TRP A 187 3.00 -1.38 -6.12
C TRP A 187 2.51 -0.67 -7.38
N LEU A 188 3.08 0.48 -7.75
CA LEU A 188 2.61 1.26 -8.90
C LEU A 188 3.19 0.72 -10.22
N GLU A 189 2.36 0.67 -11.26
CA GLU A 189 2.72 0.26 -12.64
C GLU A 189 3.86 1.13 -13.25
N LYS A 190 4.06 2.36 -12.77
CA LYS A 190 5.11 3.25 -13.25
C LYS A 190 6.52 2.87 -12.81
N GLU A 191 6.66 2.01 -11.81
CA GLU A 191 7.98 1.51 -11.38
C GLU A 191 8.44 0.29 -12.18
N THR A 192 7.56 -0.27 -13.02
CA THR A 192 7.86 -1.47 -13.79
C THR A 192 8.33 -1.12 -15.20
N GLU A 193 9.66 -1.11 -15.42
CA GLU A 193 10.27 -1.16 -16.76
C GLU A 193 10.15 -2.57 -17.37
N ALA A 194 8.97 -3.18 -17.29
CA ALA A 194 8.77 -4.54 -17.74
C ALA A 194 8.87 -4.61 -19.27
N PRO A 195 9.76 -5.44 -19.84
CA PRO A 195 9.79 -5.66 -21.28
C PRO A 195 8.44 -6.20 -21.77
N LYS A 196 7.97 -5.69 -22.91
CA LYS A 196 6.71 -6.13 -23.49
C LYS A 196 6.82 -7.59 -23.95
N VAL A 197 5.82 -8.40 -23.60
CA VAL A 197 5.73 -9.79 -24.06
C VAL A 197 5.53 -9.82 -25.57
N LYS A 198 6.13 -10.82 -26.23
CA LYS A 198 5.95 -11.04 -27.67
C LYS A 198 4.55 -11.55 -28.02
N VAL A 199 3.96 -12.33 -27.11
CA VAL A 199 2.62 -12.92 -27.25
C VAL A 199 1.84 -12.54 -26.01
N VAL A 200 0.74 -11.81 -26.20
CA VAL A 200 -0.18 -11.43 -25.13
C VAL A 200 -0.89 -12.69 -24.63
N LYS A 201 -0.87 -12.88 -23.32
CA LYS A 201 -1.56 -13.99 -22.65
C LYS A 201 -2.79 -13.49 -21.91
N ASN A 202 -3.81 -14.35 -21.85
CA ASN A 202 -4.99 -14.16 -21.03
C ASN A 202 -4.79 -14.94 -19.72
N ILE A 203 -4.49 -14.22 -18.65
CA ILE A 203 -4.10 -14.80 -17.36
C ILE A 203 -5.19 -14.54 -16.32
N HIS A 204 -5.56 -15.56 -15.57
CA HIS A 204 -6.30 -15.42 -14.32
C HIS A 204 -5.34 -15.47 -13.14
N LEU A 205 -5.33 -14.41 -12.34
CA LEU A 205 -4.53 -14.33 -11.13
C LEU A 205 -5.39 -14.67 -9.91
N GLY A 206 -5.28 -15.93 -9.48
CA GLY A 206 -5.98 -16.45 -8.33
C GLY A 206 -5.43 -15.93 -6.99
N PRO A 207 -5.89 -16.50 -5.87
CA PRO A 207 -5.48 -16.07 -4.54
C PRO A 207 -4.02 -16.42 -4.25
N PHE A 208 -3.40 -15.60 -3.41
CA PHE A 208 -2.10 -15.87 -2.81
C PHE A 208 -2.30 -16.17 -1.34
N TYR A 209 -1.74 -17.28 -0.86
CA TYR A 209 -1.87 -17.72 0.52
C TYR A 209 -0.58 -17.48 1.29
N ASP A 210 -0.70 -16.94 2.50
CA ASP A 210 0.42 -16.86 3.43
C ASP A 210 0.55 -18.16 4.22
N THR A 211 1.58 -18.95 3.88
CA THR A 211 1.84 -20.25 4.52
C THR A 211 2.94 -20.18 5.58
N ARG A 212 3.43 -18.98 5.88
CA ARG A 212 4.44 -18.76 6.92
C ARG A 212 3.88 -19.12 8.29
N LEU A 213 4.75 -19.59 9.18
CA LEU A 213 4.37 -19.84 10.59
C LEU A 213 4.02 -18.53 11.31
N GLU A 214 4.76 -17.45 11.02
CA GLU A 214 4.56 -16.13 11.61
C GLU A 214 3.93 -15.19 10.57
N ILE A 215 2.61 -15.25 10.38
CA ILE A 215 1.90 -14.42 9.38
C ILE A 215 1.92 -12.94 9.78
N ASN A 216 1.81 -12.65 11.08
CA ASN A 216 1.71 -11.28 11.58
C ASN A 216 3.05 -10.56 11.71
N ARG A 217 4.15 -11.31 11.76
CA ARG A 217 5.51 -10.77 11.92
C ARG A 217 6.29 -11.03 10.63
N ILE A 218 7.02 -10.03 10.18
CA ILE A 218 7.83 -10.14 8.96
C ILE A 218 9.31 -10.04 9.25
N GLY A 219 9.71 -9.98 10.51
CA GLY A 219 11.11 -9.79 10.84
C GLY A 219 11.40 -9.44 12.28
N GLU A 220 12.68 -9.18 12.52
CA GLU A 220 13.21 -8.79 13.82
C GLU A 220 14.46 -7.93 13.62
N ARG A 221 14.56 -6.83 14.37
CA ARG A 221 15.83 -6.11 14.51
C ARG A 221 16.66 -6.77 15.59
N LYS A 222 17.92 -7.02 15.28
CA LYS A 222 18.91 -7.51 16.24
C LYS A 222 20.04 -6.50 16.39
N ALA A 223 20.52 -6.34 17.62
CA ALA A 223 21.72 -5.59 17.96
C ALA A 223 22.94 -6.52 18.07
N ALA A 224 24.07 -5.96 18.51
CA ALA A 224 25.26 -6.72 18.85
C ALA A 224 24.92 -7.86 19.83
N PHE A 225 25.62 -8.99 19.70
CA PHE A 225 25.35 -10.20 20.49
C PHE A 225 23.97 -10.84 20.27
N ASN A 226 23.33 -10.58 19.12
CA ASN A 226 22.05 -11.20 18.73
C ASN A 226 20.92 -10.87 19.73
N VAL A 227 21.02 -9.72 20.40
CA VAL A 227 19.96 -9.21 21.29
C VAL A 227 18.83 -8.66 20.42
N SER A 228 17.60 -9.13 20.65
CA SER A 228 16.41 -8.61 20.00
C SER A 228 16.17 -7.15 20.37
N MET A 229 15.87 -6.33 19.37
CA MET A 229 15.52 -4.91 19.49
C MET A 229 14.11 -4.64 18.97
N GLY A 230 13.28 -5.69 18.99
CA GLY A 230 11.90 -5.67 18.59
C GLY A 230 11.64 -6.13 17.16
N ASP A 231 10.38 -6.48 16.97
CA ASP A 231 9.88 -7.12 15.77
C ASP A 231 9.55 -6.12 14.67
N ILE A 232 9.46 -6.63 13.44
CA ILE A 232 9.08 -5.86 12.27
C ILE A 232 7.72 -6.37 11.81
N TYR A 233 6.78 -5.46 11.63
CA TYR A 233 5.41 -5.73 11.22
C TYR A 233 5.09 -4.98 9.92
N THR A 234 4.02 -5.37 9.23
CA THR A 234 3.48 -4.64 8.08
C THR A 234 2.13 -4.03 8.43
N ASN A 235 1.76 -2.96 7.74
CA ASN A 235 0.41 -2.39 7.83
C ASN A 235 -0.63 -3.12 6.97
N ARG A 236 -0.22 -4.09 6.15
CA ARG A 236 -1.09 -4.83 5.23
C ARG A 236 -0.69 -6.29 5.08
N ASP A 237 -1.60 -7.09 4.53
CA ASP A 237 -1.35 -8.49 4.20
C ASP A 237 -0.28 -8.61 3.10
N VAL A 238 0.76 -9.39 3.39
CA VAL A 238 1.93 -9.56 2.52
C VAL A 238 1.59 -10.40 1.28
N SER A 239 0.72 -11.40 1.39
CA SER A 239 0.33 -12.22 0.24
C SER A 239 -0.51 -11.39 -0.74
N VAL A 240 -1.38 -10.52 -0.23
CA VAL A 240 -2.15 -9.55 -1.03
C VAL A 240 -1.21 -8.58 -1.73
N TYR A 241 -0.22 -8.03 -1.01
CA TYR A 241 0.77 -7.13 -1.57
C TYR A 241 1.60 -7.75 -2.70
N LEU A 242 2.08 -8.99 -2.53
CA LEU A 242 2.83 -9.70 -3.57
C LEU A 242 1.98 -10.06 -4.79
N ARG A 243 0.70 -10.40 -4.57
CA ARG A 243 -0.26 -10.62 -5.66
C ARG A 243 -0.46 -9.36 -6.49
N GLU A 244 -0.61 -8.20 -5.84
CA GLU A 244 -0.71 -6.91 -6.52
C GLU A 244 0.55 -6.57 -7.32
N ALA A 245 1.73 -6.80 -6.73
CA ALA A 245 3.00 -6.60 -7.42
C ALA A 245 3.08 -7.45 -8.70
N LEU A 246 2.72 -8.73 -8.61
CA LEU A 246 2.71 -9.61 -9.80
C LEU A 246 1.64 -9.20 -10.82
N GLN A 247 0.43 -8.84 -10.36
CA GLN A 247 -0.63 -8.33 -11.23
C GLN A 247 -0.13 -7.14 -12.06
N ASN A 248 0.49 -6.16 -11.41
CA ASN A 248 0.95 -4.95 -12.07
C ASN A 248 2.13 -5.23 -13.01
N GLU A 249 3.03 -6.15 -12.66
CA GLU A 249 4.10 -6.63 -13.56
C GLU A 249 3.56 -7.34 -14.81
N LEU A 250 2.54 -8.18 -14.66
CA LEU A 250 1.91 -8.86 -15.79
C LEU A 250 1.19 -7.88 -16.73
N LEU A 251 0.49 -6.89 -16.17
CA LEU A 251 -0.15 -5.83 -16.95
C LEU A 251 0.89 -4.94 -17.65
N ALA A 252 1.94 -4.53 -16.92
CA ALA A 252 3.00 -3.68 -17.46
C ALA A 252 3.77 -4.37 -18.60
N SER A 253 3.96 -5.68 -18.52
CA SER A 253 4.54 -6.48 -19.60
C SER A 253 3.57 -6.68 -20.80
N GLY A 254 2.32 -6.23 -20.70
CA GLY A 254 1.35 -6.25 -21.80
C GLY A 254 0.43 -7.48 -21.83
N ASN A 255 0.42 -8.29 -20.77
CA ASN A 255 -0.57 -9.36 -20.64
C ASN A 255 -1.95 -8.81 -20.28
N SER A 256 -2.98 -9.61 -20.50
CA SER A 256 -4.35 -9.27 -20.11
C SER A 256 -4.79 -10.15 -18.94
N LEU A 257 -5.40 -9.55 -17.93
CA LEU A 257 -5.92 -10.25 -16.77
C LEU A 257 -7.44 -10.39 -16.86
N PHE A 258 -7.94 -11.61 -16.70
CA PHE A 258 -9.38 -11.92 -16.77
C PHE A 258 -9.81 -12.86 -15.65
N ASP A 259 -11.03 -12.69 -15.15
CA ASP A 259 -11.67 -13.63 -14.22
C ASP A 259 -12.40 -14.76 -14.96
N ASP A 260 -12.77 -14.53 -16.22
CA ASP A 260 -13.40 -15.50 -17.13
C ASP A 260 -12.64 -15.61 -18.46
N LYS A 261 -12.64 -16.79 -19.09
CA LYS A 261 -12.00 -17.03 -20.40
C LYS A 261 -10.48 -16.75 -20.43
N PHE A 262 -9.77 -17.30 -19.45
CA PHE A 262 -8.31 -17.28 -19.38
C PHE A 262 -7.71 -18.57 -19.94
N ASP A 263 -6.49 -18.44 -20.46
CA ASP A 263 -5.70 -19.58 -20.93
C ASP A 263 -4.79 -20.12 -19.82
N ILE A 264 -4.39 -19.23 -18.90
CA ILE A 264 -3.41 -19.52 -17.85
C ILE A 264 -4.01 -19.10 -16.51
N THR A 265 -3.82 -19.93 -15.50
CA THR A 265 -4.10 -19.60 -14.09
C THR A 265 -2.79 -19.52 -13.33
N VAL A 266 -2.64 -18.47 -12.53
CA VAL A 266 -1.49 -18.27 -11.63
C VAL A 266 -2.01 -18.15 -10.20
N THR A 267 -1.52 -19.00 -9.30
CA THR A 267 -1.73 -18.90 -7.84
C THR A 267 -0.39 -18.92 -7.13
N GLY A 268 -0.36 -18.50 -5.86
CA GLY A 268 0.89 -18.37 -5.11
C GLY A 268 0.78 -18.79 -3.65
N ASP A 269 1.83 -19.42 -3.14
CA ASP A 269 2.01 -19.68 -1.71
C ASP A 269 3.27 -18.95 -1.23
N LEU A 270 3.08 -18.02 -0.31
CA LEU A 270 4.17 -17.31 0.33
C LEU A 270 4.82 -18.22 1.39
N LEU A 271 6.04 -18.65 1.11
CA LEU A 271 6.80 -19.56 1.96
C LEU A 271 7.68 -18.80 2.96
N LYS A 272 8.20 -17.63 2.55
CA LYS A 272 9.04 -16.79 3.39
C LYS A 272 8.88 -15.33 3.01
N PHE A 273 8.81 -14.48 4.02
CA PHE A 273 8.92 -13.03 3.91
C PHE A 273 9.50 -12.56 5.22
N TRP A 274 10.81 -12.36 5.23
CA TRP A 274 11.57 -12.16 6.45
C TRP A 274 12.62 -11.07 6.30
N ILE A 275 12.61 -10.11 7.23
CA ILE A 275 13.57 -9.02 7.32
C ILE A 275 14.31 -9.14 8.64
N TRP A 276 15.63 -9.03 8.61
CA TRP A 276 16.42 -9.02 9.83
C TRP A 276 17.62 -8.09 9.71
N THR A 277 18.20 -7.75 10.84
CA THR A 277 19.45 -6.98 10.88
C THR A 277 20.58 -7.83 11.42
N ASN A 278 21.73 -7.78 10.75
CA ASN A 278 22.99 -8.21 11.31
C ASN A 278 23.75 -6.97 11.78
N THR A 279 24.26 -6.98 13.00
CA THR A 279 24.98 -5.84 13.57
C THR A 279 26.46 -6.14 13.72
N THR A 280 27.29 -5.21 13.28
CA THR A 280 28.69 -5.10 13.66
C THR A 280 28.88 -3.93 14.63
N THR A 281 30.09 -3.72 15.14
CA THR A 281 30.41 -2.57 15.99
C THR A 281 30.27 -1.21 15.29
N LEU A 282 30.18 -1.18 13.96
CA LEU A 282 30.21 0.06 13.16
C LEU A 282 28.99 0.27 12.26
N TYR A 283 28.25 -0.79 11.92
CA TYR A 283 27.12 -0.71 10.99
C TYR A 283 26.12 -1.86 11.20
N TRP A 284 24.94 -1.68 10.62
CA TRP A 284 23.89 -2.67 10.48
C TRP A 284 23.75 -3.06 9.02
N ASP A 285 23.71 -4.36 8.74
CA ASP A 285 23.25 -4.89 7.46
C ASP A 285 21.77 -5.26 7.62
N ILE A 286 20.89 -4.56 6.91
CA ILE A 286 19.46 -4.83 6.86
C ILE A 286 19.23 -5.78 5.68
N ILE A 287 18.76 -6.98 5.97
CA ILE A 287 18.65 -8.06 4.99
C ILE A 287 17.17 -8.44 4.85
N GLY A 288 16.67 -8.45 3.63
CA GLY A 288 15.34 -8.95 3.30
C GLY A 288 15.42 -10.21 2.45
N GLU A 289 14.54 -11.17 2.74
CA GLU A 289 14.43 -12.41 1.98
C GLU A 289 12.96 -12.78 1.77
N ILE A 290 12.63 -13.10 0.52
CA ILE A 290 11.28 -13.51 0.12
C ILE A 290 11.38 -14.82 -0.67
N GLU A 291 10.53 -15.78 -0.33
CA GLU A 291 10.35 -17.03 -1.07
C GLU A 291 8.87 -17.21 -1.41
N LEU A 292 8.57 -17.33 -2.69
CA LEU A 292 7.21 -17.45 -3.22
C LEU A 292 7.14 -18.66 -4.16
N ASN A 293 6.26 -19.61 -3.86
CA ASN A 293 5.94 -20.70 -4.76
C ASN A 293 4.80 -20.27 -5.69
N LEU A 294 5.03 -20.27 -7.00
CA LEU A 294 3.97 -20.03 -7.97
C LEU A 294 3.53 -21.34 -8.62
N THR A 295 2.22 -21.52 -8.71
CA THR A 295 1.59 -22.57 -9.50
C THR A 295 1.02 -21.94 -10.76
N VAL A 296 1.52 -22.35 -11.91
CA VAL A 296 1.07 -21.89 -13.24
C VAL A 296 0.43 -23.06 -13.97
N SER A 297 -0.85 -22.95 -14.27
CA SER A 297 -1.62 -23.97 -14.99
C SER A 297 -2.15 -23.43 -16.31
N ASN A 298 -2.01 -24.20 -17.39
CA ASN A 298 -2.55 -23.85 -18.70
C ASN A 298 -3.77 -24.72 -19.00
N GLN A 299 -4.92 -24.05 -19.12
CA GLN A 299 -6.23 -24.69 -19.27
C GLN A 299 -6.39 -25.40 -20.62
N LYS A 300 -5.62 -25.02 -21.65
CA LYS A 300 -5.68 -25.63 -22.99
C LYS A 300 -4.88 -26.92 -23.08
N THR A 301 -3.77 -27.01 -22.34
CA THR A 301 -2.82 -28.13 -22.41
C THR A 301 -2.89 -29.05 -21.19
N ASP A 302 -3.67 -28.69 -20.17
CA ASP A 302 -3.74 -29.37 -18.87
C ASP A 302 -2.36 -29.52 -18.19
N LYS A 303 -1.44 -28.63 -18.53
CA LYS A 303 -0.08 -28.62 -17.99
C LYS A 303 -0.01 -27.68 -16.80
N THR A 304 0.43 -28.21 -15.66
CA THR A 304 0.70 -27.42 -14.45
C THR A 304 2.19 -27.46 -14.13
N THR A 305 2.76 -26.30 -13.78
CA THR A 305 4.14 -26.17 -13.31
C THR A 305 4.15 -25.43 -11.99
N ASN A 306 4.89 -25.99 -11.02
CA ASN A 306 5.14 -25.35 -9.73
C ASN A 306 6.59 -24.90 -9.68
N LYS A 307 6.84 -23.65 -9.28
CA LYS A 307 8.18 -23.11 -9.19
C LYS A 307 8.34 -22.17 -8.03
N VAL A 308 9.41 -22.39 -7.27
CA VAL A 308 9.79 -21.53 -6.15
C VAL A 308 10.73 -20.44 -6.63
N TYR A 309 10.34 -19.19 -6.39
CA TYR A 309 11.12 -18.00 -6.63
C TYR A 309 11.68 -17.49 -5.31
N LYS A 310 12.94 -17.09 -5.31
CA LYS A 310 13.63 -16.55 -4.15
C LYS A 310 14.30 -15.25 -4.50
N ALA A 311 14.18 -14.27 -3.63
CA ALA A 311 14.89 -13.00 -3.73
C ALA A 311 15.49 -12.63 -2.39
N LYS A 312 16.66 -12.00 -2.45
CA LYS A 312 17.37 -11.49 -1.28
C LYS A 312 17.98 -10.15 -1.61
N SER A 313 17.80 -9.17 -0.73
CA SER A 313 18.46 -7.86 -0.84
C SER A 313 19.06 -7.47 0.50
N GLU A 314 20.11 -6.66 0.45
CA GLU A 314 20.85 -6.21 1.61
C GLU A 314 21.17 -4.72 1.46
N SER A 315 21.01 -3.97 2.54
CA SER A 315 21.41 -2.57 2.63
C SER A 315 22.20 -2.33 3.90
N ARG A 316 23.37 -1.72 3.74
CA ARG A 316 24.22 -1.33 4.85
C ARG A 316 23.86 0.06 5.36
N ALA A 317 23.58 0.15 6.65
CA ALA A 317 23.32 1.39 7.35
C ALA A 317 24.39 1.65 8.42
N TYR A 318 24.99 2.84 8.40
CA TYR A 318 25.89 3.33 9.46
C TYR A 318 25.11 4.08 10.56
N VAL A 319 23.80 4.16 10.40
CA VAL A 319 22.85 4.73 11.34
C VAL A 319 21.86 3.66 11.74
N TRP A 320 21.13 3.94 12.82
CA TRP A 320 20.08 3.05 13.31
C TRP A 320 19.10 2.65 12.19
N PRO A 321 18.76 1.35 12.04
CA PRO A 321 17.76 0.87 11.07
C PRO A 321 16.37 1.48 11.35
N THR A 322 16.04 2.53 10.58
CA THR A 322 14.74 3.19 10.62
C THR A 322 13.73 2.45 9.75
N GLU A 323 12.45 2.74 9.96
CA GLU A 323 11.35 2.26 9.11
C GLU A 323 11.64 2.46 7.62
N LYS A 324 12.05 3.68 7.24
CA LYS A 324 12.36 4.02 5.85
C LYS A 324 13.45 3.13 5.23
N LEU A 325 14.48 2.79 5.99
CA LEU A 325 15.56 1.93 5.48
C LEU A 325 15.07 0.49 5.29
N VAL A 326 14.29 -0.02 6.24
CA VAL A 326 13.69 -1.35 6.16
C VAL A 326 12.69 -1.44 5.01
N SER A 327 11.81 -0.44 4.84
CA SER A 327 10.88 -0.36 3.71
C SER A 327 11.62 -0.34 2.37
N SER A 328 12.77 0.35 2.29
CA SER A 328 13.60 0.35 1.08
C SER A 328 14.14 -1.04 0.76
N VAL A 329 14.63 -1.80 1.75
CA VAL A 329 15.12 -3.17 1.54
C VAL A 329 13.99 -4.09 1.10
N VAL A 330 12.80 -3.95 1.69
CA VAL A 330 11.62 -4.71 1.30
C VAL A 330 11.24 -4.41 -0.15
N SER A 331 11.16 -3.14 -0.53
CA SER A 331 10.86 -2.72 -1.91
C SER A 331 11.86 -3.34 -2.90
N GLU A 332 13.17 -3.23 -2.63
CA GLU A 332 14.20 -3.81 -3.49
C GLU A 332 14.13 -5.34 -3.56
N THR A 333 13.81 -6.01 -2.45
CA THR A 333 13.65 -7.48 -2.43
C THR A 333 12.46 -7.91 -3.28
N VAL A 334 11.33 -7.19 -3.21
CA VAL A 334 10.17 -7.45 -4.05
C VAL A 334 10.48 -7.15 -5.52
N LYS A 335 11.20 -6.06 -5.84
CA LYS A 335 11.63 -5.76 -7.22
C LYS A 335 12.48 -6.90 -7.78
N SER A 336 13.43 -7.39 -6.98
CA SER A 336 14.27 -8.53 -7.35
C SER A 336 13.43 -9.79 -7.57
N LEU A 337 12.47 -10.08 -6.69
CA LEU A 337 11.56 -11.23 -6.85
C LEU A 337 10.76 -11.15 -8.14
N MET A 338 10.16 -9.99 -8.43
CA MET A 338 9.38 -9.77 -9.64
C MET A 338 10.25 -9.89 -10.90
N TYR A 339 11.50 -9.41 -10.84
CA TYR A 339 12.48 -9.61 -11.91
C TYR A 339 12.77 -11.10 -12.16
N GLU A 340 13.01 -11.89 -11.11
CA GLU A 340 13.25 -13.34 -11.21
C GLU A 340 12.05 -14.09 -11.78
N ILE A 341 10.83 -13.72 -11.37
CA ILE A 341 9.60 -14.28 -11.91
C ILE A 341 9.50 -13.96 -13.40
N ARG A 342 9.68 -12.70 -13.78
CA ARG A 342 9.49 -12.23 -15.16
C ARG A 342 10.47 -12.84 -16.16
N LYS A 343 11.74 -13.03 -15.78
CA LYS A 343 12.76 -13.56 -16.69
C LYS A 343 12.64 -15.07 -16.93
N ASP A 344 11.72 -15.73 -16.22
CA ASP A 344 11.60 -17.17 -16.23
C ASP A 344 10.99 -17.69 -17.54
N SER A 345 11.58 -18.77 -18.08
CA SER A 345 11.07 -19.44 -19.28
C SER A 345 9.75 -20.18 -19.06
N ILE A 346 9.24 -20.23 -17.82
CA ILE A 346 7.86 -20.67 -17.56
C ILE A 346 6.87 -19.91 -18.44
N TRP A 347 7.12 -18.62 -18.70
CA TRP A 347 6.27 -17.80 -19.55
C TRP A 347 6.39 -18.10 -21.04
N ASP A 348 7.43 -18.79 -21.50
CA ASP A 348 7.56 -19.20 -22.91
C ASP A 348 6.90 -20.55 -23.18
N THR A 349 6.73 -21.34 -22.12
CA THR A 349 6.16 -22.69 -22.17
C THR A 349 4.63 -22.68 -22.21
N PHE A 350 4.03 -21.57 -21.78
CA PHE A 350 2.61 -21.31 -21.73
C PHE A 350 2.27 -20.11 -22.60
#